data_AF-A0A316W4J9-F1
#
_entry.id   AF-A0A316W4J9-F1
#
_cell.length_a   1.000
_cell.length_b   1.000
_cell.length_c   1.000
_cell.angle_alpha   90.00
_cell.angle_beta   90.00
_cell.angle_gamma   90.00
#
_symmetry.space_group_name_H-M   'P 1'
#
loop_
_entity.id
_entity.type
_entity.pdbx_description
1 polymer ?
#
loop_
_entity_poly.entity_id
_entity_poly.type
_entity_poly.pdbx_seq_one_letter_code
_entity_poly.pdbx_strand_id
1 'polypeptide(L)'
;MHHTLYVELKTQLTKLRSQTTRGASDWRSKALHLAEMDKLEGKKFDHLKKITEAENRRDGVQARLVEARDEEEELNRGKPLERGEFDRQGLLLSIYRKVGFHPIYASDQTKTAPTAPFKSLNCVPASRKRTTLHRVDEAYLRETGQTPFWTAEQLWKAVE
;
A
#
# COMPACT_ATOMS: atom_id res chain seq x y z
N MET A 1 -7.48 -6.14 86.73
CA MET A 1 -7.14 -5.46 85.46
C MET A 1 -7.25 -6.37 84.23
N HIS A 2 -6.92 -7.67 84.30
CA HIS A 2 -7.02 -8.55 83.11
C HIS A 2 -8.46 -8.84 82.64
N HIS A 3 -9.43 -8.88 83.55
CA HIS A 3 -10.83 -9.20 83.21
C HIS A 3 -11.51 -8.09 82.40
N THR A 4 -11.24 -6.82 82.74
CA THR A 4 -11.74 -5.65 82.00
C THR A 4 -11.14 -5.59 80.60
N LEU A 5 -9.84 -5.86 80.46
CA LEU A 5 -9.18 -5.92 79.15
C LEU A 5 -9.73 -7.04 78.25
N TYR A 6 -10.06 -8.20 78.83
CA TYR A 6 -10.66 -9.31 78.08
C TYR A 6 -12.07 -8.98 77.58
N VAL A 7 -12.89 -8.34 78.42
CA VAL A 7 -14.23 -7.89 78.04
C VAL A 7 -14.15 -6.86 76.92
N GLU A 8 -13.22 -5.91 77.02
CA GLU A 8 -13.01 -4.86 76.02
C GLU A 8 -12.47 -5.41 74.69
N LEU A 9 -11.56 -6.38 74.74
CA LEU A 9 -11.13 -7.10 73.54
C LEU A 9 -12.31 -7.82 72.90
N LYS A 10 -13.16 -8.46 73.69
CA LYS A 10 -14.31 -9.22 73.19
C LYS A 10 -15.35 -8.31 72.56
N THR A 11 -15.64 -7.14 73.12
CA THR A 11 -16.51 -6.14 72.51
C THR A 11 -15.90 -5.54 71.25
N GLN A 12 -14.60 -5.22 71.23
CA GLN A 12 -13.91 -4.75 70.02
C GLN A 12 -13.93 -5.82 68.92
N LEU A 13 -13.69 -7.08 69.25
CA LEU A 13 -13.69 -8.19 68.31
C LEU A 13 -15.11 -8.51 67.80
N THR A 14 -16.14 -8.32 68.62
CA THR A 14 -17.55 -8.41 68.20
C THR A 14 -17.93 -7.25 67.29
N LYS A 15 -17.46 -6.03 67.60
CA LYS A 15 -17.66 -4.84 66.77
C LYS A 15 -16.96 -4.97 65.42
N LEU A 16 -15.72 -5.45 65.41
CA LEU A 16 -14.98 -5.84 64.22
C LEU A 16 -15.71 -6.94 63.46
N ARG A 17 -16.28 -7.96 64.12
CA ARG A 17 -17.08 -9.00 63.46
C ARG A 17 -18.35 -8.45 62.81
N SER A 18 -19.04 -7.50 63.45
CA SER A 18 -20.21 -6.81 62.87
C SER A 18 -19.88 -5.80 61.76
N GLN A 19 -18.64 -5.29 61.74
CA GLN A 19 -18.15 -4.41 60.68
C GLN A 19 -17.46 -5.19 59.55
N THR A 20 -16.93 -6.38 59.86
CA THR A 20 -16.24 -7.30 58.93
C THR A 20 -17.19 -8.34 58.34
N THR A 21 -18.50 -8.15 58.49
CA THR A 21 -19.50 -8.75 57.62
C THR A 21 -19.37 -8.19 56.20
N ARG A 22 -18.26 -8.52 55.52
CA ARG A 22 -18.34 -9.18 54.20
C ARG A 22 -19.10 -10.49 54.42
N GLY A 23 -20.38 -10.33 54.76
CA GLY A 23 -21.32 -11.41 54.92
C GLY A 23 -21.48 -12.07 53.56
N ALA A 24 -21.80 -13.35 53.59
CA ALA A 24 -22.19 -14.15 52.44
C ALA A 24 -23.52 -13.64 51.81
N SER A 25 -23.59 -12.38 51.38
CA SER A 25 -24.80 -11.70 50.91
C SER A 25 -24.61 -11.01 49.56
N ASP A 26 -23.79 -11.57 48.69
CA ASP A 26 -23.62 -10.94 47.38
C ASP A 26 -23.49 -11.96 46.25
N TRP A 27 -24.40 -12.93 46.22
CA TRP A 27 -24.56 -13.81 45.05
C TRP A 27 -24.86 -12.99 43.77
N ARG A 28 -25.48 -11.80 43.92
CA ARG A 28 -25.63 -10.81 42.85
C ARG A 28 -24.30 -10.11 42.51
N SER A 29 -23.48 -9.69 43.48
CA SER A 29 -22.14 -9.14 43.18
C SER A 29 -21.17 -10.19 42.64
N LYS A 30 -21.23 -11.45 43.06
CA LYS A 30 -20.44 -12.53 42.45
C LYS A 30 -20.85 -12.77 41.00
N ALA A 31 -22.15 -12.81 40.71
CA ALA A 31 -22.66 -12.93 39.34
C ALA A 31 -22.29 -11.70 38.48
N LEU A 32 -22.39 -10.48 39.02
CA LEU A 32 -21.99 -9.25 38.34
C LEU A 32 -20.47 -9.16 38.13
N HIS A 33 -19.68 -9.62 39.11
CA HIS A 33 -18.24 -9.68 39.01
C HIS A 33 -17.81 -10.68 37.95
N LEU A 34 -18.40 -11.88 37.92
CA LEU A 34 -18.15 -12.87 36.87
C LEU A 34 -18.55 -12.32 35.49
N ALA A 35 -19.70 -11.66 35.36
CA ALA A 35 -20.13 -11.05 34.11
C ALA A 35 -19.17 -9.93 33.63
N GLU A 36 -18.64 -9.11 34.53
CA GLU A 36 -17.64 -8.10 34.17
C GLU A 36 -16.27 -8.74 33.87
N MET A 37 -15.91 -9.85 34.53
CA MET A 37 -14.72 -10.64 34.19
C MET A 37 -14.85 -11.24 32.79
N ASP A 38 -15.96 -11.89 32.45
CA ASP A 38 -16.20 -12.46 31.12
C ASP A 38 -16.14 -11.38 30.03
N LYS A 39 -16.71 -10.20 30.30
CA LYS A 39 -16.64 -9.05 29.40
C LYS A 39 -15.22 -8.51 29.24
N LEU A 40 -14.43 -8.47 30.32
CA LEU A 40 -13.03 -8.05 30.28
C LEU A 40 -12.15 -9.10 29.58
N GLU A 41 -12.44 -10.39 29.74
CA GLU A 41 -11.79 -11.48 29.01
C GLU A 41 -12.11 -11.42 27.51
N GLY A 42 -13.37 -11.16 27.14
CA GLY A 42 -13.75 -10.93 25.75
C GLY A 42 -13.00 -9.74 25.14
N LYS A 43 -12.95 -8.61 25.84
CA LYS A 43 -12.15 -7.44 25.41
C LYS A 43 -10.67 -7.75 25.30
N LYS A 44 -10.11 -8.51 26.26
CA LYS A 44 -8.71 -8.93 26.24
C LYS A 44 -8.43 -9.79 25.01
N PHE A 45 -9.30 -10.74 24.69
CA PHE A 45 -9.19 -11.57 23.50
C PHE A 45 -9.26 -10.74 22.22
N ASP A 46 -10.22 -9.81 22.12
CA ASP A 46 -10.34 -8.90 20.98
C ASP A 46 -9.09 -8.02 20.81
N HIS A 47 -8.53 -7.51 21.91
CA HIS A 47 -7.30 -6.74 21.87
C HIS A 47 -6.10 -7.58 21.44
N LEU A 48 -5.96 -8.81 21.95
CA LEU A 48 -4.91 -9.74 21.53
C LEU A 48 -5.01 -10.05 20.04
N LYS A 49 -6.22 -10.32 19.54
CA LYS A 49 -6.45 -10.55 18.11
C LYS A 49 -6.03 -9.34 17.28
N LYS A 50 -6.40 -8.12 17.68
CA LYS A 50 -6.00 -6.88 17.00
C LYS A 50 -4.49 -6.68 17.01
N ILE A 51 -3.81 -7.00 18.10
CA ILE A 51 -2.35 -6.93 18.22
C ILE A 51 -1.71 -7.90 17.23
N THR A 52 -2.11 -9.16 17.22
CA THR A 52 -1.56 -10.16 16.30
C THR A 52 -1.80 -9.78 14.83
N GLU A 53 -2.99 -9.27 14.50
CA GLU A 53 -3.25 -8.77 13.15
C GLU A 53 -2.37 -7.57 12.77
N ALA A 54 -2.13 -6.65 13.70
CA ALA A 54 -1.25 -5.50 13.48
C ALA A 54 0.23 -5.92 13.32
N GLU A 55 0.68 -6.88 14.13
CA GLU A 55 2.02 -7.47 14.04
C GLU A 55 2.21 -8.17 12.69
N ASN A 56 1.26 -8.99 12.26
CA ASN A 56 1.31 -9.65 10.95
C ASN A 56 1.35 -8.64 9.79
N ARG A 57 0.57 -7.55 9.87
CA ARG A 57 0.62 -6.47 8.87
C ARG A 57 1.98 -5.77 8.88
N ARG A 58 2.53 -5.47 10.06
CA ARG A 58 3.84 -4.86 10.21
C ARG A 58 4.92 -5.73 9.58
N ASP A 59 4.91 -7.02 9.87
CA ASP A 59 5.91 -7.96 9.37
C ASP A 59 5.82 -8.12 7.86
N GLY A 60 4.60 -8.13 7.29
CA GLY A 60 4.40 -8.11 5.84
C GLY A 60 4.91 -6.83 5.16
N VAL A 61 4.74 -5.66 5.80
CA VAL A 61 5.30 -4.39 5.29
C VAL A 61 6.83 -4.38 5.40
N GLN A 62 7.37 -4.90 6.49
CA GLN A 62 8.81 -4.99 6.70
C GLN A 62 9.47 -5.90 5.65
N ALA A 63 8.86 -7.04 5.32
CA ALA A 63 9.33 -7.92 4.26
C ALA A 63 9.37 -7.21 2.90
N ARG A 64 8.30 -6.53 2.51
CA ARG A 64 8.24 -5.74 1.26
C ARG A 64 9.27 -4.62 1.22
N LEU A 65 9.56 -4.01 2.37
CA LEU A 65 10.56 -2.95 2.48
C LEU A 65 11.98 -3.50 2.29
N VAL A 66 12.26 -4.71 2.78
CA VAL A 66 13.52 -5.40 2.51
C VAL A 66 13.62 -5.75 1.03
N GLU A 67 12.59 -6.36 0.44
CA GLU A 67 12.56 -6.68 -1.00
C GLU A 67 12.79 -5.44 -1.87
N ALA A 68 12.11 -4.33 -1.59
CA ALA A 68 12.28 -3.09 -2.34
C ALA A 68 13.68 -2.48 -2.20
N ARG A 69 14.31 -2.63 -1.02
CA ARG A 69 15.70 -2.20 -0.81
C ARG A 69 16.67 -3.07 -1.57
N ASP A 70 16.46 -4.38 -1.58
CA ASP A 70 17.28 -5.31 -2.35
C ASP A 70 17.14 -5.03 -3.85
N GLU A 71 15.93 -4.74 -4.35
CA GLU A 71 15.69 -4.29 -5.74
C GLU A 71 16.41 -2.97 -6.04
N GLU A 72 16.36 -1.99 -5.14
CA GLU A 72 17.07 -0.72 -5.27
C GLU A 72 18.59 -0.93 -5.30
N GLU A 73 19.13 -1.78 -4.41
CA GLU A 73 20.55 -2.11 -4.38
C GLU A 73 20.99 -2.83 -5.64
N GLU A 74 20.20 -3.77 -6.17
CA GLU A 74 20.50 -4.45 -7.43
C GLU A 74 20.46 -3.49 -8.63
N LEU A 75 19.50 -2.55 -8.65
CA LEU A 75 19.47 -1.48 -9.65
C LEU A 75 20.68 -0.54 -9.55
N ASN A 76 21.16 -0.26 -8.35
CA ASN A 76 22.34 0.58 -8.11
C ASN A 76 23.67 -0.16 -8.36
N ARG A 77 23.72 -1.49 -8.15
CA ARG A 77 24.87 -2.36 -8.45
C ARG A 77 25.00 -2.66 -9.94
N GLY A 78 23.88 -2.68 -10.67
CA GLY A 78 23.89 -2.59 -12.12
C GLY A 78 24.69 -1.36 -12.51
N LYS A 79 25.76 -1.53 -13.30
CA LYS A 79 26.57 -0.40 -13.79
C LYS A 79 25.61 0.73 -14.21
N PRO A 80 25.77 1.97 -13.72
CA PRO A 80 25.13 3.10 -14.35
C PRO A 80 25.45 2.97 -15.83
N LEU A 81 24.43 2.96 -16.69
CA LEU A 81 24.61 3.02 -18.14
C LEU A 81 25.75 3.99 -18.39
N GLU A 82 26.87 3.48 -18.93
CA GLU A 82 28.07 4.29 -19.09
C GLU A 82 27.63 5.60 -19.73
N ARG A 83 28.01 6.71 -19.10
CA ARG A 83 27.66 8.07 -19.51
C ARG A 83 28.36 8.44 -20.83
N GLY A 84 28.55 7.50 -21.74
CA GLY A 84 28.91 7.70 -23.13
C GLY A 84 27.66 8.12 -23.86
N GLU A 85 27.47 9.44 -23.95
CA GLU A 85 26.55 10.10 -24.87
C GLU A 85 25.12 9.53 -24.86
N PHE A 86 24.28 10.05 -23.96
CA PHE A 86 22.86 10.08 -24.28
C PHE A 86 22.73 10.87 -25.59
N ASP A 87 22.66 10.16 -26.70
CA ASP A 87 22.25 10.70 -27.98
C ASP A 87 20.99 11.53 -27.71
N ARG A 88 21.04 12.83 -28.01
CA ARG A 88 19.93 13.78 -27.78
C ARG A 88 18.62 13.19 -28.28
N GLN A 89 18.68 12.38 -29.34
CA GLN A 89 17.55 11.65 -29.90
C GLN A 89 17.00 10.58 -28.93
N GLY A 90 17.86 9.80 -28.28
CA GLY A 90 17.49 8.83 -27.26
C GLY A 90 16.78 9.47 -26.06
N LEU A 91 17.26 10.64 -25.60
CA LEU A 91 16.59 11.38 -24.52
C LEU A 91 15.21 11.88 -24.96
N LEU A 92 15.09 12.47 -26.15
CA LEU A 92 13.80 12.93 -26.69
C LEU A 92 12.81 11.77 -26.84
N LEU A 93 13.27 10.62 -27.37
CA LEU A 93 12.45 9.41 -27.46
C LEU A 93 11.95 8.94 -26.09
N SER A 94 12.80 9.02 -25.05
CA SER A 94 12.40 8.68 -23.68
C SER A 94 11.31 9.61 -23.16
N ILE A 95 11.39 10.91 -23.47
CA ILE A 95 10.39 11.91 -23.08
C ILE A 95 9.06 11.62 -23.80
N TYR A 96 9.07 11.42 -25.11
CA TYR A 96 7.85 11.12 -25.87
C TYR A 96 7.16 9.83 -25.42
N ARG A 97 7.92 8.79 -25.08
CA ARG A 97 7.36 7.55 -24.49
C ARG A 97 6.71 7.80 -23.13
N LYS A 98 7.34 8.60 -22.27
CA LYS A 98 6.77 8.97 -20.96
C LYS A 98 5.48 9.79 -21.10
N VAL A 99 5.42 10.66 -22.10
CA VAL A 99 4.23 11.43 -22.42
C VAL A 99 3.09 10.51 -22.84
N GLY A 100 3.39 9.49 -23.66
CA GLY A 100 2.41 8.45 -24.02
C GLY A 100 2.50 7.95 -25.46
N PHE A 101 3.48 8.42 -26.23
CA PHE A 101 3.67 8.05 -27.64
C PHE A 101 4.54 6.80 -27.79
N HIS A 102 3.97 5.75 -28.38
CA HIS A 102 4.60 4.44 -28.49
C HIS A 102 4.64 3.98 -29.96
N PRO A 103 5.76 4.18 -30.67
CA PRO A 103 5.86 3.77 -32.07
C PRO A 103 5.80 2.25 -32.21
N ILE A 104 5.05 1.78 -33.20
CA ILE A 104 4.96 0.36 -33.53
C ILE A 104 5.86 0.10 -34.73
N TYR A 105 6.87 -0.72 -34.50
CA TYR A 105 7.71 -1.29 -35.54
C TYR A 105 7.14 -2.64 -35.94
N ALA A 106 7.16 -2.96 -37.24
CA ALA A 106 6.73 -4.27 -37.72
C ALA A 106 7.59 -5.37 -37.07
N SER A 107 6.98 -6.51 -36.76
CA SER A 107 7.52 -7.59 -35.95
C SER A 107 8.79 -8.27 -36.49
N ASP A 108 9.23 -7.94 -37.70
CA ASP A 108 10.45 -8.50 -38.29
C ASP A 108 11.75 -7.87 -37.78
N GLN A 109 11.67 -6.79 -36.99
CA GLN A 109 12.86 -6.10 -36.49
C GLN A 109 13.36 -6.72 -35.18
N THR A 110 13.82 -7.95 -35.27
CA THR A 110 14.59 -8.59 -34.21
C THR A 110 16.01 -7.98 -34.16
N LYS A 111 16.27 -7.19 -33.12
CA LYS A 111 17.60 -6.88 -32.54
C LYS A 111 18.57 -5.91 -33.23
N THR A 112 18.19 -5.18 -34.28
CA THR A 112 18.99 -4.04 -34.77
C THR A 112 18.15 -2.77 -34.85
N ALA A 113 18.74 -1.63 -34.48
CA ALA A 113 18.09 -0.33 -34.48
C ALA A 113 17.25 -0.13 -35.77
N PRO A 114 15.95 0.20 -35.67
CA PRO A 114 15.09 0.39 -36.83
C PRO A 114 15.68 1.45 -37.78
N THR A 115 16.26 1.04 -38.90
CA THR A 115 16.63 1.99 -39.96
C THR A 115 15.39 2.50 -40.69
N ALA A 116 14.28 1.74 -40.64
CA ALA A 116 13.04 2.09 -41.30
C ALA A 116 12.12 2.95 -40.39
N PRO A 117 11.42 3.95 -40.96
CA PRO A 117 10.44 4.76 -40.23
C PRO A 117 9.27 3.90 -39.74
N PHE A 118 8.74 4.23 -38.56
CA PHE A 118 7.53 3.61 -38.03
C PHE A 118 6.31 4.08 -38.82
N LYS A 119 5.35 3.18 -39.04
CA LYS A 119 4.12 3.48 -39.81
C LYS A 119 2.92 3.76 -38.94
N SER A 120 2.98 3.33 -37.69
CA SER A 120 1.87 3.41 -36.74
C SER A 120 2.37 3.81 -35.35
N LEU A 121 1.54 4.54 -34.62
CA LEU A 121 1.82 5.11 -33.31
C LEU A 121 0.67 4.80 -32.36
N ASN A 122 0.97 4.20 -31.22
CA ASN A 122 0.03 4.07 -30.12
C ASN A 122 0.10 5.32 -29.24
N CYS A 123 -1.06 5.90 -28.96
CA CYS A 123 -1.23 6.99 -28.00
C CYS A 123 -1.87 6.42 -26.74
N VAL A 124 -1.15 6.54 -25.62
CA VAL A 124 -1.61 6.10 -24.30
C VAL A 124 -1.85 7.34 -23.46
N PRO A 125 -3.09 7.63 -23.04
CA PRO A 125 -3.38 8.80 -22.23
C PRO A 125 -2.80 8.66 -20.83
N ALA A 126 -2.56 9.78 -20.14
CA ALA A 126 -2.05 9.77 -18.76
C ALA A 126 -2.96 8.96 -17.81
N SER A 127 -4.27 8.97 -18.08
CA SER A 127 -5.26 8.18 -17.34
C SER A 127 -5.19 6.66 -17.57
N ARG A 128 -4.46 6.21 -18.61
CA ARG A 128 -4.33 4.81 -19.04
C ARG A 128 -5.65 4.07 -19.33
N LYS A 129 -6.74 4.80 -19.53
CA LYS A 129 -8.08 4.21 -19.72
C LYS A 129 -8.26 3.53 -21.08
N ARG A 130 -7.68 4.08 -22.15
CA ARG A 130 -7.82 3.55 -23.51
C ARG A 130 -6.62 3.94 -24.37
N THR A 131 -5.98 2.97 -24.98
CA THR A 131 -4.94 3.18 -26.00
C THR A 131 -5.59 3.36 -27.36
N THR A 132 -5.18 4.38 -28.12
CA THR A 132 -5.61 4.58 -29.52
C THR A 132 -4.45 4.33 -30.48
N LEU A 133 -4.76 3.71 -31.61
CA LEU A 133 -3.81 3.42 -32.67
C LEU A 133 -3.98 4.44 -33.79
N HIS A 134 -2.90 5.13 -34.15
CA HIS A 134 -2.88 6.10 -35.23
C HIS A 134 -1.89 5.66 -36.31
N ARG A 135 -2.32 5.71 -37.58
CA ARG A 135 -1.44 5.47 -38.72
C ARG A 135 -0.83 6.81 -39.15
N VAL A 136 0.50 6.87 -39.17
CA VAL A 136 1.28 8.09 -39.43
C VAL A 136 2.17 7.96 -40.67
N ASP A 137 2.01 6.86 -41.40
CA ASP A 137 2.67 6.58 -42.68
C ASP A 137 2.41 7.71 -43.69
N GLU A 138 3.47 8.27 -44.28
CA GLU A 138 3.34 9.42 -45.19
C GLU A 138 2.46 9.11 -46.41
N ALA A 139 2.54 7.88 -46.93
CA ALA A 139 1.70 7.46 -48.05
C ALA A 139 0.22 7.52 -47.66
N TYR A 140 -0.12 7.03 -46.47
CA TYR A 140 -1.48 7.04 -45.94
C TYR A 140 -1.99 8.47 -45.69
N LEU A 141 -1.15 9.35 -45.14
CA LEU A 141 -1.53 10.75 -44.90
C LEU A 141 -1.82 11.49 -46.22
N ARG A 142 -1.03 11.23 -47.27
CA ARG A 142 -1.26 11.80 -48.60
C ARG A 142 -2.55 11.26 -49.24
N GLU A 143 -2.80 9.96 -49.17
CA GLU A 143 -4.01 9.33 -49.71
C GLU A 143 -5.29 9.84 -49.03
N THR A 144 -5.23 10.08 -47.72
CA THR A 144 -6.37 10.57 -46.93
C THR A 144 -6.50 12.09 -46.90
N GLY A 145 -5.57 12.82 -47.52
CA GLY A 145 -5.55 14.28 -47.51
C GLY A 145 -5.32 14.89 -46.12
N GLN A 146 -4.76 14.14 -45.18
CA GLN A 146 -4.49 14.60 -43.82
C GLN A 146 -3.20 15.42 -43.78
N THR A 147 -3.29 16.62 -43.20
CA THR A 147 -2.11 17.46 -43.01
C THR A 147 -1.32 17.01 -41.77
N PRO A 148 0.02 17.11 -41.78
CA PRO A 148 0.84 16.75 -40.62
C PRO A 148 0.44 17.50 -39.35
N PHE A 149 0.02 18.76 -39.49
CA PHE A 149 -0.45 19.59 -38.38
C PHE A 149 -1.73 19.03 -37.74
N TRP A 150 -2.72 18.69 -38.57
CA TRP A 150 -3.96 18.10 -38.08
C TRP A 150 -3.72 16.76 -37.39
N THR A 151 -2.87 15.91 -37.98
CA THR A 151 -2.50 14.62 -37.37
C THR A 151 -1.82 14.82 -36.02
N ALA A 152 -0.88 15.77 -35.91
CA ALA A 152 -0.23 16.08 -34.64
C ALA A 152 -1.22 16.54 -33.57
N GLU A 153 -2.20 17.37 -33.92
CA GLU A 153 -3.25 17.82 -32.98
C GLU A 153 -4.08 16.64 -32.45
N GLN A 154 -4.45 15.69 -33.33
CA GLN A 154 -5.18 14.48 -32.91
C GLN A 154 -4.34 13.57 -32.01
N LEU A 155 -3.04 13.45 -32.30
CA LEU A 155 -2.12 12.66 -31.48
C LEU A 155 -1.98 13.25 -30.07
N TRP A 156 -1.85 14.57 -29.94
CA TRP A 156 -1.77 15.23 -28.64
C TRP A 156 -3.05 15.09 -27.82
N LYS A 157 -4.23 15.29 -28.45
CA LYS A 157 -5.53 15.07 -27.80
C LYS A 157 -5.74 13.63 -27.33
N ALA A 158 -5.10 12.66 -27.97
CA ALA A 158 -5.20 11.26 -27.59
C ALA A 158 -4.32 10.88 -26.39
N VAL A 159 -3.35 11.73 -26.03
CA VAL A 159 -2.39 11.46 -24.95
C VAL A 159 -2.66 12.30 -23.68
N GLU A 160 -3.39 13.41 -23.80
CA GLU A 160 -3.99 14.11 -22.65
C GLU A 160 -4.98 13.20 -21.88
#